data_AF-A0A8H6Z1U4-F1
#
_entry.id   AF-A0A8H6Z1U4-F1
#
_cell.length_a   1.000
_cell.length_b   1.000
_cell.length_c   1.000
_cell.angle_alpha   90.00
_cell.angle_beta   90.00
_cell.angle_gamma   90.00
#
_symmetry.space_group_name_H-M   'P 1'
#
loop_
_entity.id
_entity.type
_entity.pdbx_description
1 polymer ?
#
loop_
_entity_poly.entity_id
_entity_poly.type
_entity_poly.pdbx_seq_one_letter_code
_entity_poly.pdbx_strand_id
1 'polypeptide(L)'
;MMNSGGELAEWLNYVHTWSISAVASILWVIVAYAFTVVDSFTGVVTFSTLNANGQAVGSIFLWLLPIVVGWLQISPKCDSERVHQAVDRANRLAYVATLDGDPILASKLSNKRAICLRKNSGEIRRDEQSTPPIYNYARFLPWTLAVEHVYYAFREASERSDNHQPVSGEGWETGDKNTRVHHLNRRGSQAQVTAYVNLKPAEIFPKHRSRWGSGIVPRFLLAASVALCLTWGTTGAAILVAFFTPTKGIACRSGSYLIYGIISTLVWIILVTSSVLAHYSTFTLSFKGRYMHTKTTRLAGILSIILRRLGKVLASLNAIWIVLVCLFQFGSFFDRCWCDSSVLYWGVKNAYNVIDVAPDAVAALNAPWIGGVALASGCAIFFMGFVNVLINPALPD
;
A
#
# COMPACT_ATOMS: atom_id res chain seq x y z
N MET A 1 -23.83 -14.97 -22.12
CA MET A 1 -23.07 -13.82 -22.66
C MET A 1 -22.55 -13.01 -21.50
N MET A 2 -21.23 -12.82 -21.42
CA MET A 2 -20.61 -12.01 -20.38
C MET A 2 -20.91 -10.52 -20.64
N ASN A 3 -21.21 -9.75 -19.59
CA ASN A 3 -21.38 -8.30 -19.75
C ASN A 3 -19.99 -7.61 -19.75
N SER A 4 -19.94 -6.35 -20.19
CA SER A 4 -18.69 -5.57 -20.29
C SER A 4 -17.84 -5.58 -19.01
N GLY A 5 -18.46 -5.55 -17.83
CA GLY A 5 -17.78 -5.61 -16.54
C GLY A 5 -17.19 -6.98 -16.22
N GLY A 6 -17.92 -8.06 -16.51
CA GLY A 6 -17.43 -9.44 -16.37
C GLY A 6 -16.22 -9.70 -17.26
N GLU A 7 -16.29 -9.28 -18.53
CA GLU A 7 -15.17 -9.42 -19.48
C GLU A 7 -13.93 -8.70 -18.96
N LEU A 8 -14.09 -7.47 -18.46
CA LEU A 8 -12.99 -6.72 -17.88
C LEU A 8 -12.39 -7.44 -16.66
N ALA A 9 -13.23 -7.96 -15.77
CA ALA A 9 -12.79 -8.65 -14.56
C ALA A 9 -12.01 -9.93 -14.89
N GLU A 10 -12.49 -10.74 -15.83
CA GLU A 10 -11.82 -11.96 -16.27
C GLU A 10 -10.46 -11.67 -16.91
N TRP A 11 -10.41 -10.71 -17.83
CA TRP A 11 -9.17 -10.35 -18.52
C TRP A 11 -8.15 -9.68 -17.60
N LEU A 12 -8.59 -9.04 -16.52
CA LEU A 12 -7.73 -8.49 -15.48
C LEU A 12 -7.38 -9.51 -14.38
N ASN A 13 -8.02 -10.68 -14.34
CA ASN A 13 -7.71 -11.71 -13.36
C ASN A 13 -6.35 -12.36 -13.69
N TYR A 14 -5.38 -12.17 -12.79
CA TYR A 14 -4.06 -12.75 -12.90
C TYR A 14 -4.00 -14.04 -12.09
N VAL A 15 -4.18 -15.18 -12.77
CA VAL A 15 -4.11 -16.50 -12.12
C VAL A 15 -2.68 -16.85 -11.67
N HIS A 16 -1.63 -16.26 -12.26
CA HIS A 16 -0.22 -16.54 -11.93
C HIS A 16 0.62 -15.25 -11.77
N THR A 17 0.50 -14.60 -10.62
CA THR A 17 1.38 -13.49 -10.21
C THR A 17 2.77 -13.97 -9.79
N TRP A 18 2.89 -15.22 -9.36
CA TRP A 18 4.13 -15.86 -8.93
C TRP A 18 5.01 -16.29 -10.12
N SER A 19 6.31 -16.05 -10.04
CA SER A 19 7.31 -16.67 -10.92
C SER A 19 8.13 -17.69 -10.12
N ILE A 20 8.64 -18.72 -10.80
CA ILE A 20 9.55 -19.71 -10.18
C ILE A 20 10.76 -19.01 -9.55
N SER A 21 11.29 -17.97 -10.21
CA SER A 21 12.38 -17.16 -9.68
C SER A 21 12.00 -16.43 -8.38
N ALA A 22 10.81 -15.84 -8.31
CA ALA A 22 10.35 -15.15 -7.10
C ALA A 22 10.19 -16.15 -5.93
N VAL A 23 9.61 -17.32 -6.19
CA VAL A 23 9.45 -18.38 -5.19
C VAL A 23 10.82 -18.84 -4.68
N ALA A 24 11.76 -19.12 -5.58
CA ALA A 24 13.11 -19.56 -5.21
C ALA A 24 13.86 -18.50 -4.39
N SER A 25 13.78 -17.21 -4.77
CA SER A 25 14.39 -16.12 -4.01
C SER A 25 13.78 -15.96 -2.61
N ILE A 26 12.45 -16.07 -2.47
CA ILE A 26 11.78 -16.01 -1.17
C ILE A 26 12.21 -17.20 -0.30
N LEU A 27 12.23 -18.41 -0.85
CA LEU A 27 12.67 -19.61 -0.13
C LEU A 27 14.10 -19.48 0.36
N TRP A 28 15.00 -18.96 -0.48
CA TRP A 28 16.39 -18.72 -0.11
C TRP A 28 16.53 -17.75 1.08
N VAL A 29 15.75 -16.66 1.09
CA VAL A 29 15.74 -15.70 2.20
C VAL A 29 15.25 -16.36 3.50
N ILE A 30 14.22 -17.21 3.43
CA ILE A 30 13.71 -17.94 4.59
C ILE A 30 14.78 -18.89 5.15
N VAL A 31 15.45 -19.65 4.28
CA VAL A 31 16.51 -20.58 4.68
C VAL A 31 17.69 -19.82 5.29
N ALA A 32 18.12 -18.71 4.67
CA ALA A 32 19.21 -17.88 5.18
C ALA A 32 18.87 -17.26 6.56
N TYR A 33 17.62 -16.82 6.76
CA TYR A 33 17.17 -16.33 8.06
C TYR A 33 17.14 -17.45 9.10
N ALA A 34 16.64 -18.64 8.74
CA ALA A 34 16.63 -19.80 9.63
C ALA A 34 18.06 -20.20 10.05
N PHE A 35 19.02 -20.20 9.13
CA PHE A 35 20.42 -20.44 9.48
C PHE A 35 21.00 -19.34 10.38
N THR A 36 20.68 -18.08 10.14
CA THR A 36 21.05 -16.99 11.07
C THR A 36 20.51 -17.25 12.48
N VAL A 37 19.29 -17.75 12.61
CA VAL A 37 18.69 -18.09 13.90
C VAL A 37 19.39 -19.31 14.52
N VAL A 38 19.62 -20.38 13.77
CA VAL A 38 20.29 -21.58 14.31
C VAL A 38 21.70 -21.28 14.77
N ASP A 39 22.49 -20.56 13.97
CA ASP A 39 23.87 -20.17 14.30
C ASP A 39 23.94 -19.39 15.62
N SER A 40 22.95 -18.54 15.84
CA SER A 40 22.85 -17.71 17.04
C SER A 40 22.55 -18.48 18.33
N PHE A 41 21.94 -19.68 18.26
CA PHE A 41 21.74 -20.57 19.42
C PHE A 41 22.82 -21.65 19.56
N THR A 42 23.60 -21.91 18.52
CA THR A 42 24.50 -23.09 18.46
C THR A 42 25.99 -22.73 18.44
N GLY A 43 26.35 -21.48 18.12
CA GLY A 43 27.74 -21.02 18.09
C GLY A 43 28.36 -20.85 19.47
N VAL A 44 29.68 -21.09 19.57
CA VAL A 44 30.48 -20.68 20.73
C VAL A 44 30.63 -19.16 20.67
N VAL A 45 29.95 -18.47 21.57
CA VAL A 45 29.88 -17.01 21.59
C VAL A 45 31.20 -16.42 22.11
N THR A 46 32.02 -15.85 21.23
CA THR A 46 33.18 -15.03 21.58
C THR A 46 32.87 -13.54 21.39
N PHE A 47 33.66 -12.64 21.99
CA PHE A 47 33.45 -11.19 21.87
C PHE A 47 33.50 -10.69 20.41
N SER A 48 34.38 -11.27 19.59
CA SER A 48 34.48 -10.94 18.15
C SER A 48 33.29 -11.46 17.34
N THR A 49 32.72 -12.62 17.68
CA THR A 49 31.51 -13.12 17.00
C THR A 49 30.26 -12.35 17.45
N LEU A 50 30.14 -11.99 18.73
CA LEU A 50 29.03 -11.17 19.24
C LEU A 50 28.81 -9.89 18.44
N ASN A 51 29.91 -9.28 18.04
CA ASN A 51 29.92 -7.99 17.40
C ASN A 51 29.70 -8.06 15.87
N ALA A 52 30.19 -9.11 15.22
CA ALA A 52 30.03 -9.33 13.78
C ALA A 52 28.75 -10.09 13.40
N ASN A 53 27.97 -10.60 14.36
CA ASN A 53 26.83 -11.45 14.08
C ASN A 53 25.75 -10.75 13.23
N GLY A 54 25.35 -11.38 12.13
CA GLY A 54 24.33 -10.89 11.17
C GLY A 54 22.89 -10.83 11.72
N GLN A 55 22.70 -11.05 13.02
CA GLN A 55 21.40 -11.16 13.68
C GLN A 55 20.56 -9.88 13.56
N ALA A 56 21.12 -8.72 13.93
CA ALA A 56 20.42 -7.45 13.84
C ALA A 56 20.11 -7.08 12.37
N VAL A 57 21.01 -7.43 11.46
CA VAL A 57 20.85 -7.24 10.01
C VAL A 57 19.72 -8.13 9.46
N GLY A 58 19.66 -9.40 9.87
CA GLY A 58 18.56 -10.30 9.50
C GLY A 58 17.21 -9.77 9.95
N SER A 59 17.11 -9.32 11.21
CA SER A 59 15.88 -8.76 11.76
C SER A 59 15.44 -7.48 11.08
N ILE A 60 16.35 -6.53 10.79
CA ILE A 60 15.97 -5.25 10.17
C ILE A 60 15.48 -5.40 8.73
N PHE A 61 15.92 -6.42 7.99
CA PHE A 61 15.45 -6.67 6.62
C PHE A 61 14.25 -7.62 6.55
N LEU A 62 13.83 -8.21 7.67
CA LEU A 62 12.77 -9.21 7.68
C LEU A 62 11.44 -8.67 7.13
N TRP A 63 11.18 -7.36 7.23
CA TRP A 63 9.96 -6.73 6.70
C TRP A 63 9.86 -6.80 5.16
N LEU A 64 10.98 -6.96 4.44
CA LEU A 64 10.95 -7.06 2.98
C LEU A 64 10.16 -8.30 2.54
N LEU A 65 10.31 -9.41 3.26
CA LEU A 65 9.65 -10.67 2.93
C LEU A 65 8.11 -10.54 2.89
N PRO A 66 7.44 -10.12 3.98
CA PRO A 66 5.98 -9.98 3.97
C PRO A 66 5.49 -8.89 3.00
N ILE A 67 6.27 -7.82 2.78
CA ILE A 67 5.92 -6.80 1.77
C ILE A 67 5.98 -7.37 0.35
N VAL A 68 7.04 -8.10 0.00
CA VAL A 68 7.18 -8.71 -1.33
C VAL A 68 6.12 -9.80 -1.55
N VAL A 69 5.90 -10.66 -0.56
CA VAL A 69 4.87 -11.71 -0.65
C VAL A 69 3.48 -11.10 -0.79
N GLY A 70 3.10 -10.18 0.11
CA GLY A 70 1.80 -9.51 0.04
C GLY A 70 1.61 -8.77 -1.29
N TRP A 71 2.67 -8.16 -1.83
CA TRP A 71 2.63 -7.55 -3.15
C TRP A 71 2.37 -8.56 -4.27
N LEU A 72 3.07 -9.69 -4.28
CA LEU A 72 2.84 -10.76 -5.26
C LEU A 72 1.44 -11.36 -5.16
N GLN A 73 0.82 -11.34 -3.98
CA GLN A 73 -0.55 -11.80 -3.80
C GLN A 73 -1.60 -10.78 -4.29
N ILE A 74 -1.42 -9.50 -3.98
CA ILE A 74 -2.42 -8.45 -4.24
C ILE A 74 -2.32 -7.90 -5.67
N SER A 75 -1.11 -7.79 -6.21
CA SER A 75 -0.92 -7.05 -7.45
C SER A 75 -1.20 -7.89 -8.69
N PRO A 76 -2.06 -7.42 -9.61
CA PRO A 76 -1.98 -7.89 -10.99
C PRO A 76 -0.58 -7.61 -11.53
N LYS A 77 -0.03 -8.46 -12.42
CA LYS A 77 1.22 -8.07 -13.11
C LYS A 77 0.91 -6.79 -13.90
N CYS A 78 1.72 -5.75 -13.74
CA CYS A 78 1.57 -4.51 -14.49
C CYS A 78 1.99 -4.75 -15.95
N ASP A 79 1.05 -5.25 -16.75
CA ASP A 79 1.17 -5.35 -18.20
C ASP A 79 0.24 -4.30 -18.84
N SER A 80 0.84 -3.22 -19.32
CA SER A 80 0.09 -2.13 -19.97
C SER A 80 -0.66 -2.61 -21.21
N GLU A 81 -0.07 -3.52 -21.99
CA GLU A 81 -0.69 -4.05 -23.21
C GLU A 81 -1.93 -4.86 -22.85
N ARG A 82 -1.83 -5.75 -21.85
CA ARG A 82 -2.98 -6.53 -21.40
C ARG A 82 -4.09 -5.64 -20.83
N VAL A 83 -3.76 -4.61 -20.04
CA VAL A 83 -4.75 -3.67 -19.51
C VAL A 83 -5.42 -2.90 -20.66
N HIS A 84 -4.66 -2.45 -21.66
CA HIS A 84 -5.20 -1.84 -22.87
C HIS A 84 -6.14 -2.79 -23.62
N GLN A 85 -5.74 -4.04 -23.84
CA GLN A 85 -6.56 -5.05 -24.51
C GLN A 85 -7.85 -5.37 -23.72
N ALA A 86 -7.77 -5.49 -22.40
CA ALA A 86 -8.91 -5.75 -21.54
C ALA A 86 -9.94 -4.61 -21.61
N VAL A 87 -9.46 -3.36 -21.54
CA VAL A 87 -10.31 -2.17 -21.70
C VAL A 87 -10.91 -2.11 -23.11
N ASP A 88 -10.15 -2.41 -24.15
CA ASP A 88 -10.63 -2.40 -25.54
C ASP A 88 -11.72 -3.45 -25.77
N ARG A 89 -11.56 -4.66 -25.22
CA ARG A 89 -12.57 -5.73 -25.26
C ARG A 89 -13.83 -5.33 -24.50
N ALA A 90 -13.68 -4.85 -23.27
CA ALA A 90 -14.82 -4.40 -22.46
C ALA A 90 -15.61 -3.30 -23.16
N ASN A 91 -14.94 -2.35 -23.82
CA ASN A 91 -15.58 -1.27 -24.57
C ASN A 91 -16.38 -1.74 -25.79
N ARG A 92 -16.01 -2.88 -26.42
CA ARG A 92 -16.79 -3.47 -27.52
C ARG A 92 -18.13 -4.02 -27.05
N LEU A 93 -18.25 -4.35 -25.77
CA LEU A 93 -19.48 -4.89 -25.16
C LEU A 93 -20.29 -3.80 -24.43
N ALA A 94 -19.84 -2.55 -24.45
CA ALA A 94 -20.49 -1.47 -23.72
C ALA A 94 -21.70 -0.91 -24.50
N TYR A 95 -22.82 -0.77 -23.79
CA TYR A 95 -24.03 -0.12 -24.30
C TYR A 95 -24.19 1.25 -23.64
N VAL A 96 -24.75 2.19 -24.40
CA VAL A 96 -25.09 3.55 -23.94
C VAL A 96 -26.54 3.84 -24.23
N ALA A 97 -27.17 4.54 -23.29
CA ALA A 97 -28.51 5.06 -23.43
C ALA A 97 -28.53 6.21 -24.46
N THR A 98 -29.50 6.17 -25.37
CA THR A 98 -29.71 7.20 -26.40
C THR A 98 -30.75 8.22 -25.96
N LEU A 99 -31.00 9.25 -26.77
CA LEU A 99 -32.10 10.17 -26.54
C LEU A 99 -33.46 9.46 -26.70
N ASP A 100 -33.54 8.52 -27.63
CA ASP A 100 -34.78 7.83 -28.02
C ASP A 100 -35.15 6.67 -27.07
N GLY A 101 -34.27 6.34 -26.13
CA GLY A 101 -34.52 5.36 -25.06
C GLY A 101 -34.04 3.94 -25.35
N ASP A 102 -33.72 3.63 -26.60
CA ASP A 102 -33.15 2.33 -26.97
C ASP A 102 -31.61 2.32 -26.80
N PRO A 103 -31.06 1.30 -26.10
CA PRO A 103 -29.63 1.21 -25.89
C PRO A 103 -28.92 0.80 -27.19
N ILE A 104 -27.86 1.53 -27.53
CA ILE A 104 -26.99 1.21 -28.68
C ILE A 104 -25.58 0.88 -28.20
N LEU A 105 -24.84 0.12 -29.01
CA LEU A 105 -23.44 -0.15 -28.74
C LEU A 105 -22.66 1.18 -28.75
N ALA A 106 -21.81 1.40 -27.75
CA ALA A 106 -21.02 2.62 -27.64
C ALA A 106 -20.17 2.87 -28.91
N SER A 107 -19.61 1.80 -29.48
CA SER A 107 -18.80 1.88 -30.70
C SER A 107 -19.57 2.31 -31.96
N LYS A 108 -20.91 2.19 -31.97
CA LYS A 108 -21.74 2.62 -33.10
C LYS A 108 -22.06 4.11 -33.05
N LEU A 109 -22.09 4.69 -31.86
CA LEU A 109 -22.43 6.11 -31.66
C LEU A 109 -21.20 7.01 -31.81
N SER A 110 -20.04 6.57 -31.32
CA SER A 110 -18.85 7.40 -31.27
C SER A 110 -17.59 6.55 -31.10
N ASN A 111 -16.44 7.14 -31.44
CA ASN A 111 -15.13 6.64 -31.02
C ASN A 111 -14.89 6.80 -29.51
N LYS A 112 -15.81 7.45 -28.78
CA LYS A 112 -15.76 7.56 -27.32
C LYS A 112 -16.03 6.20 -26.68
N ARG A 113 -15.15 5.83 -25.76
CA ARG A 113 -15.15 4.57 -25.02
C ARG A 113 -15.86 4.72 -23.68
N ALA A 114 -16.54 3.67 -23.21
CA ALA A 114 -17.19 3.65 -21.90
C ALA A 114 -16.16 3.69 -20.75
N ILE A 115 -15.03 2.99 -20.93
CA ILE A 115 -13.89 2.99 -20.01
C ILE A 115 -12.67 3.47 -20.78
N CYS A 116 -11.95 4.45 -20.25
CA CYS A 116 -10.73 4.96 -20.86
C CYS A 116 -9.57 5.00 -19.87
N LEU A 117 -8.39 4.62 -20.35
CA LEU A 117 -7.14 4.76 -19.60
C LEU A 117 -6.63 6.19 -19.79
N ARG A 118 -6.72 6.99 -18.74
CA ARG A 118 -6.33 8.39 -18.79
C ARG A 118 -4.82 8.54 -18.63
N LYS A 119 -4.11 8.79 -19.72
CA LYS A 119 -2.68 9.15 -19.72
C LYS A 119 -2.53 10.65 -19.44
N ASN A 120 -2.54 11.05 -18.17
CA ASN A 120 -2.34 12.46 -17.79
C ASN A 120 -0.83 12.79 -17.79
N SER A 121 -0.42 13.93 -18.34
CA SER A 121 1.00 14.36 -18.38
C SER A 121 1.43 15.26 -17.22
N GLY A 122 0.58 15.46 -16.21
CA GLY A 122 0.86 16.42 -15.13
C GLY A 122 1.79 15.89 -14.05
N GLU A 123 2.81 16.68 -13.68
CA GLU A 123 3.76 16.38 -12.59
C GLU A 123 3.09 16.02 -11.26
N ILE A 124 1.90 16.59 -10.99
CA ILE A 124 1.13 16.32 -9.77
C ILE A 124 0.74 14.84 -9.65
N ARG A 125 0.43 14.16 -10.76
CA ARG A 125 -0.03 12.75 -10.77
C ARG A 125 1.04 11.75 -11.21
N ARG A 126 2.30 12.18 -11.30
CA ARG A 126 3.40 11.34 -11.80
C ARG A 126 3.55 10.03 -11.03
N ASP A 127 3.40 10.07 -9.71
CA ASP A 127 3.55 8.87 -8.87
C ASP A 127 2.33 7.95 -8.94
N GLU A 128 1.13 8.47 -9.16
CA GLU A 128 -0.07 7.66 -9.43
C GLU A 128 0.11 6.76 -10.66
N GLN A 129 0.93 7.20 -11.61
CA GLN A 129 1.21 6.52 -12.88
C GLN A 129 2.46 5.64 -12.84
N SER A 130 3.27 5.76 -11.78
CA SER A 130 4.56 5.06 -11.69
C SER A 130 4.38 3.66 -11.10
N THR A 131 5.14 2.67 -11.56
CA THR A 131 4.89 1.25 -11.25
C THR A 131 4.84 0.96 -9.74
N PRO A 132 3.78 0.33 -9.23
CA PRO A 132 3.75 -0.12 -7.84
C PRO A 132 4.84 -1.17 -7.51
N PRO A 133 5.10 -1.51 -6.22
CA PRO A 133 4.40 -1.08 -5.00
C PRO A 133 4.84 0.27 -4.44
N ILE A 134 6.03 0.75 -4.79
CA ILE A 134 6.69 1.90 -4.14
C ILE A 134 5.83 3.17 -4.19
N TYR A 135 5.06 3.37 -5.27
CA TYR A 135 4.21 4.55 -5.46
C TYR A 135 2.75 4.39 -5.02
N ASN A 136 2.39 3.30 -4.34
CA ASN A 136 0.99 3.06 -3.91
C ASN A 136 0.45 4.12 -2.95
N TYR A 137 1.33 4.80 -2.20
CA TYR A 137 0.98 5.93 -1.36
C TYR A 137 0.27 7.07 -2.14
N ALA A 138 0.49 7.18 -3.45
CA ALA A 138 -0.15 8.18 -4.30
C ALA A 138 -1.56 7.76 -4.78
N ARG A 139 -1.90 6.47 -4.71
CA ARG A 139 -3.11 5.92 -5.35
C ARG A 139 -4.32 5.77 -4.45
N PHE A 140 -4.13 5.62 -3.14
CA PHE A 140 -5.23 5.19 -2.25
C PHE A 140 -6.44 6.15 -2.28
N LEU A 141 -6.22 7.46 -2.38
CA LEU A 141 -7.28 8.47 -2.49
C LEU A 141 -8.03 8.43 -3.83
N PRO A 142 -7.35 8.60 -4.99
CA PRO A 142 -8.05 8.55 -6.28
C PRO A 142 -8.68 7.18 -6.55
N TRP A 143 -8.06 6.10 -6.07
CA TRP A 143 -8.62 4.75 -6.15
C TRP A 143 -9.94 4.64 -5.38
N THR A 144 -9.97 5.09 -4.11
CA THR A 144 -11.18 5.02 -3.29
C THR A 144 -12.34 5.80 -3.92
N LEU A 145 -12.08 7.00 -4.44
CA LEU A 145 -13.11 7.78 -5.11
C LEU A 145 -13.62 7.13 -6.40
N ALA A 146 -12.74 6.50 -7.18
CA ALA A 146 -13.14 5.80 -8.40
C ALA A 146 -14.03 4.59 -8.06
N VAL A 147 -13.63 3.80 -7.06
CA VAL A 147 -14.42 2.65 -6.59
C VAL A 147 -15.76 3.08 -6.03
N GLU A 148 -15.80 4.12 -5.20
CA GLU A 148 -17.04 4.64 -4.63
C GLU A 148 -18.00 5.16 -5.71
N HIS A 149 -17.48 5.87 -6.71
CA HIS A 149 -18.32 6.38 -7.79
C HIS A 149 -19.02 5.25 -8.54
N VAL A 150 -18.30 4.15 -8.83
CA VAL A 150 -18.88 2.96 -9.45
C VAL A 150 -19.84 2.27 -8.50
N TYR A 151 -19.42 2.02 -7.25
CA TYR A 151 -20.23 1.38 -6.22
C TYR A 151 -21.57 2.08 -6.02
N TYR A 152 -21.60 3.40 -5.87
CA TYR A 152 -22.84 4.14 -5.69
C TYR A 152 -23.78 4.01 -6.88
N ALA A 153 -23.28 4.11 -8.12
CA ALA A 153 -24.12 3.97 -9.31
C ALA A 153 -24.77 2.58 -9.39
N PHE A 154 -24.03 1.51 -9.08
CA PHE A 154 -24.55 0.15 -9.06
C PHE A 154 -25.48 -0.10 -7.86
N ARG A 155 -25.17 0.47 -6.69
CA ARG A 155 -26.03 0.39 -5.50
C ARG A 155 -27.39 1.01 -5.76
N GLU A 156 -27.44 2.24 -6.27
CA GLU A 156 -28.71 2.92 -6.58
C GLU A 156 -29.52 2.12 -7.61
N ALA A 157 -28.86 1.59 -8.64
CA ALA A 157 -29.52 0.76 -9.65
C ALA A 157 -30.09 -0.53 -9.04
N SER A 158 -29.37 -1.14 -8.09
CA SER A 158 -29.83 -2.34 -7.38
C SER A 158 -31.01 -2.02 -6.45
N GLU A 159 -30.90 -0.98 -5.62
CA GLU A 159 -31.95 -0.58 -4.68
C GLU A 159 -33.25 -0.22 -5.40
N ARG A 160 -33.17 0.50 -6.54
CA ARG A 160 -34.37 0.81 -7.34
C ARG A 160 -34.94 -0.43 -8.02
N SER A 161 -34.09 -1.34 -8.46
CA SER A 161 -34.52 -2.63 -9.00
C SER A 161 -35.24 -3.48 -7.95
N ASP A 162 -34.73 -3.54 -6.71
CA ASP A 162 -35.37 -4.30 -5.62
C ASP A 162 -36.70 -3.65 -5.19
N ASN A 163 -36.81 -2.32 -5.32
CA ASN A 163 -38.05 -1.57 -5.12
C ASN A 163 -39.01 -1.60 -6.34
N HIS A 164 -38.72 -2.43 -7.35
CA HIS A 164 -39.56 -2.58 -8.54
C HIS A 164 -39.78 -1.25 -9.29
N GLN A 165 -38.78 -0.38 -9.31
CA GLN A 165 -38.82 0.89 -10.04
C GLN A 165 -38.10 0.72 -11.39
N PRO A 166 -38.80 0.84 -12.53
CA PRO A 166 -38.17 0.80 -13.83
C PRO A 166 -37.40 2.10 -14.13
N VAL A 167 -36.43 2.04 -15.03
CA VAL A 167 -35.69 3.23 -15.52
C VAL A 167 -36.63 4.18 -16.27
N SER A 168 -37.54 3.63 -17.07
CA SER A 168 -38.55 4.36 -17.84
C SER A 168 -39.88 3.61 -17.84
N GLY A 169 -40.98 4.35 -18.00
CA GLY A 169 -42.34 3.80 -17.92
C GLY A 169 -42.92 3.75 -16.50
N GLU A 170 -44.18 3.37 -16.39
CA GLU A 170 -44.92 3.33 -15.11
C GLU A 170 -45.02 1.94 -14.49
N GLY A 171 -44.72 0.87 -15.24
CA GLY A 171 -44.90 -0.53 -14.82
C GLY A 171 -43.58 -1.30 -14.70
N TRP A 172 -43.49 -2.14 -13.68
CA TRP A 172 -42.38 -3.09 -13.53
C TRP A 172 -42.71 -4.42 -14.21
N GLU A 173 -41.88 -4.80 -15.18
CA GLU A 173 -41.98 -6.11 -15.84
C GLU A 173 -41.25 -7.18 -15.02
N THR A 174 -41.93 -8.28 -14.71
CA THR A 174 -41.28 -9.41 -14.03
C THR A 174 -40.26 -10.09 -14.94
N GLY A 175 -39.11 -10.45 -14.39
CA GLY A 175 -38.07 -11.17 -15.11
C GLY A 175 -38.43 -12.65 -15.33
N ASP A 176 -37.81 -13.28 -16.33
CA ASP A 176 -37.95 -14.71 -16.58
C ASP A 176 -37.16 -15.55 -15.55
N LYS A 177 -37.35 -16.87 -15.53
CA LYS A 177 -36.62 -17.82 -14.65
C LYS A 177 -35.09 -17.66 -14.67
N ASN A 178 -34.52 -17.14 -15.76
CA ASN A 178 -33.08 -16.97 -15.95
C ASN A 178 -32.57 -15.54 -15.72
N THR A 179 -33.45 -14.57 -15.48
CA THR A 179 -33.09 -13.14 -15.41
C THR A 179 -33.84 -12.47 -14.27
N ARG A 180 -33.12 -12.15 -13.19
CA ARG A 180 -33.69 -11.48 -12.00
C ARG A 180 -34.37 -10.14 -12.33
N VAL A 181 -33.95 -9.45 -13.38
CA VAL A 181 -34.51 -8.16 -13.80
C VAL A 181 -34.79 -8.19 -15.30
N HIS A 182 -36.02 -7.90 -15.69
CA HIS A 182 -36.41 -7.84 -17.09
C HIS A 182 -35.67 -6.68 -17.81
N HIS A 183 -35.26 -6.90 -19.06
CA HIS A 183 -34.43 -5.94 -19.78
C HIS A 183 -35.14 -4.61 -20.06
N LEU A 184 -36.48 -4.61 -20.19
CA LEU A 184 -37.28 -3.39 -20.38
C LEU A 184 -37.20 -2.44 -19.18
N ASN A 185 -37.12 -2.98 -17.96
CA ASN A 185 -36.98 -2.17 -16.75
C ASN A 185 -35.63 -1.42 -16.67
N ARG A 186 -34.66 -1.79 -17.52
CA ARG A 186 -33.33 -1.18 -17.59
C ARG A 186 -33.14 -0.29 -18.83
N ARG A 187 -34.19 -0.08 -19.63
CA ARG A 187 -34.17 0.82 -20.79
C ARG A 187 -34.74 2.18 -20.43
N GLY A 188 -34.27 3.21 -21.13
CA GLY A 188 -34.72 4.59 -20.97
C GLY A 188 -33.76 5.56 -21.62
N SER A 189 -34.20 6.81 -21.76
CA SER A 189 -33.38 7.86 -22.35
C SER A 189 -32.14 8.14 -21.49
N GLN A 190 -31.13 8.79 -22.08
CA GLN A 190 -29.92 9.20 -21.35
C GLN A 190 -30.25 9.96 -20.06
N ALA A 191 -31.26 10.84 -20.08
CA ALA A 191 -31.69 11.59 -18.90
C ALA A 191 -32.32 10.68 -17.84
N GLN A 192 -33.15 9.72 -18.25
CA GLN A 192 -33.80 8.74 -17.36
C GLN A 192 -32.78 7.81 -16.71
N VAL A 193 -31.86 7.23 -17.49
CA VAL A 193 -30.79 6.36 -16.97
C VAL A 193 -29.89 7.13 -16.00
N THR A 194 -29.54 8.37 -16.34
CA THR A 194 -28.73 9.23 -15.46
C THR A 194 -29.49 9.53 -14.15
N ALA A 195 -30.78 9.85 -14.22
CA ALA A 195 -31.61 10.06 -13.03
C ALA A 195 -31.82 8.78 -12.22
N TYR A 196 -31.77 7.61 -12.86
CA TYR A 196 -31.93 6.30 -12.24
C TYR A 196 -30.74 5.90 -11.37
N VAL A 197 -29.52 6.11 -11.88
CA VAL A 197 -28.28 5.76 -11.18
C VAL A 197 -27.75 6.89 -10.28
N ASN A 198 -28.30 8.09 -10.41
CA ASN A 198 -27.97 9.19 -9.51
C ASN A 198 -28.65 8.99 -8.15
N LEU A 199 -27.91 9.34 -7.10
CA LEU A 199 -28.45 9.51 -5.75
C LEU A 199 -29.66 10.45 -5.78
N LYS A 200 -30.67 10.19 -4.97
CA LYS A 200 -31.84 11.08 -4.82
C LYS A 200 -31.36 12.49 -4.44
N PRO A 201 -32.01 13.60 -4.87
CA PRO A 201 -31.59 14.96 -4.51
C PRO A 201 -31.40 15.21 -3.01
N ALA A 202 -32.18 14.56 -2.15
CA ALA A 202 -32.00 14.58 -0.68
C ALA A 202 -30.67 13.93 -0.21
N GLU A 203 -30.13 13.01 -1.01
CA GLU A 203 -28.83 12.33 -0.85
C GLU A 203 -27.73 12.85 -1.79
N ILE A 204 -28.04 13.80 -2.70
CA ILE A 204 -27.06 14.62 -3.44
C ILE A 204 -26.56 15.76 -2.53
N PHE A 205 -27.40 16.20 -1.58
CA PHE A 205 -27.06 17.14 -0.52
C PHE A 205 -26.93 16.49 0.88
N PRO A 206 -26.10 15.46 1.10
CA PRO A 206 -25.41 15.44 2.37
C PRO A 206 -24.52 16.68 2.29
N LYS A 207 -24.64 17.59 3.26
CA LYS A 207 -23.64 18.63 3.54
C LYS A 207 -22.19 18.07 3.66
N HIS A 208 -21.99 16.75 3.57
CA HIS A 208 -20.76 16.02 3.74
C HIS A 208 -20.56 14.86 2.74
N ARG A 209 -20.65 15.07 1.41
CA ARG A 209 -19.89 14.16 0.53
C ARG A 209 -18.41 14.43 0.81
N SER A 210 -17.81 13.61 1.68
CA SER A 210 -16.41 13.74 2.07
C SER A 210 -15.56 13.78 0.80
N ARG A 211 -14.78 14.84 0.63
CA ARG A 211 -13.82 15.04 -0.48
C ARG A 211 -12.82 13.88 -0.65
N TRP A 212 -12.79 12.98 0.33
CA TRP A 212 -11.80 11.94 0.53
C TRP A 212 -12.38 10.52 0.40
N GLY A 213 -13.70 10.38 0.29
CA GLY A 213 -14.42 9.10 0.34
C GLY A 213 -14.91 8.71 1.73
N SER A 214 -15.85 7.79 1.79
CA SER A 214 -16.43 7.23 3.01
C SER A 214 -15.48 6.20 3.65
N GLY A 215 -15.25 6.32 4.96
CA GLY A 215 -14.42 5.38 5.71
C GLY A 215 -12.94 5.36 5.29
N ILE A 216 -12.46 6.32 4.49
CA ILE A 216 -11.05 6.41 4.06
C ILE A 216 -10.09 6.54 5.24
N VAL A 217 -10.43 7.38 6.23
CA VAL A 217 -9.58 7.65 7.40
C VAL A 217 -9.40 6.40 8.25
N PRO A 218 -10.45 5.68 8.69
CA PRO A 218 -10.24 4.46 9.48
C PRO A 218 -9.50 3.37 8.70
N ARG A 219 -9.78 3.20 7.40
CA ARG A 219 -9.04 2.24 6.54
C ARG A 219 -7.55 2.61 6.45
N PHE A 220 -7.26 3.89 6.24
CA PHE A 220 -5.90 4.41 6.19
C PHE A 220 -5.17 4.25 7.52
N LEU A 221 -5.79 4.62 8.64
CA LEU A 221 -5.20 4.50 9.98
C LEU A 221 -4.91 3.05 10.34
N LEU A 222 -5.81 2.13 10.01
CA LEU A 222 -5.60 0.70 10.22
C LEU A 222 -4.41 0.20 9.40
N ALA A 223 -4.39 0.47 8.09
CA ALA A 223 -3.28 0.07 7.22
C ALA A 223 -1.94 0.69 7.63
N ALA A 224 -1.94 1.97 8.01
CA ALA A 224 -0.76 2.67 8.52
C ALA A 224 -0.26 2.05 9.83
N SER A 225 -1.16 1.74 10.76
CA SER A 225 -0.81 1.10 12.04
C SER A 225 -0.16 -0.26 11.83
N VAL A 226 -0.73 -1.09 10.94
CA VAL A 226 -0.19 -2.42 10.62
C VAL A 226 1.18 -2.31 9.93
N ALA A 227 1.35 -1.37 8.99
CA ALA A 227 2.62 -1.15 8.31
C ALA A 227 3.71 -0.58 9.24
N LEU A 228 3.35 0.33 10.15
CA LEU A 228 4.27 0.86 11.16
C LEU A 228 4.63 -0.20 12.19
N CYS A 229 3.67 -1.06 12.60
CA CYS A 229 3.93 -2.20 13.46
C CYS A 229 4.94 -3.16 12.84
N LEU A 230 4.81 -3.47 11.54
CA LEU A 230 5.80 -4.27 10.83
C LEU A 230 7.18 -3.57 10.83
N THR A 231 7.24 -2.31 10.41
CA THR A 231 8.50 -1.56 10.24
C THR A 231 9.25 -1.38 11.56
N TRP A 232 8.54 -0.95 12.61
CA TRP A 232 9.12 -0.77 13.95
C TRP A 232 9.28 -2.08 14.71
N GLY A 233 8.52 -3.13 14.39
CA GLY A 233 8.75 -4.47 14.91
C GLY A 233 10.09 -5.03 14.47
N THR A 234 10.40 -4.95 13.17
CA THR A 234 11.67 -5.44 12.61
C THR A 234 12.85 -4.53 12.95
N THR A 235 12.67 -3.21 12.84
CA THR A 235 13.72 -2.23 13.21
C THR A 235 13.96 -2.24 14.72
N GLY A 236 12.90 -2.29 15.52
CA GLY A 236 12.94 -2.37 16.98
C GLY A 236 13.61 -3.65 17.46
N ALA A 237 13.35 -4.79 16.81
CA ALA A 237 14.08 -6.02 17.09
C ALA A 237 15.59 -5.88 16.87
N ALA A 238 16.01 -5.25 15.75
CA ALA A 238 17.43 -4.99 15.48
C ALA A 238 18.05 -4.02 16.52
N ILE A 239 17.32 -2.97 16.91
CA ILE A 239 17.74 -2.04 17.97
C ILE A 239 17.88 -2.78 19.30
N LEU A 240 16.89 -3.60 19.67
CA LEU A 240 16.86 -4.34 20.92
C LEU A 240 18.08 -5.27 21.02
N VAL A 241 18.33 -6.08 19.99
CA VAL A 241 19.51 -6.97 19.94
C VAL A 241 20.79 -6.17 20.10
N ALA A 242 20.95 -5.06 19.37
CA ALA A 242 22.15 -4.23 19.41
C ALA A 242 22.26 -3.32 20.65
N PHE A 243 21.19 -3.12 21.41
CA PHE A 243 21.19 -2.30 22.63
C PHE A 243 21.66 -3.11 23.84
N PHE A 244 21.32 -4.39 23.88
CA PHE A 244 21.63 -5.28 24.99
C PHE A 244 22.99 -5.97 24.87
N THR A 245 23.74 -5.76 23.79
CA THR A 245 25.16 -6.16 23.70
C THR A 245 25.97 -5.56 24.86
N PRO A 246 27.07 -6.21 25.29
CA PRO A 246 27.92 -5.70 26.37
C PRO A 246 28.28 -4.24 26.15
N THR A 247 28.29 -3.46 27.25
CA THR A 247 28.15 -1.99 27.32
C THR A 247 26.75 -1.49 26.96
N LYS A 248 25.72 -2.09 27.58
CA LYS A 248 24.29 -1.79 27.36
C LYS A 248 24.02 -0.30 27.10
N GLY A 249 23.37 0.00 25.98
CA GLY A 249 23.09 1.37 25.59
C GLY A 249 22.90 1.59 24.09
N ILE A 250 22.65 2.84 23.74
CA ILE A 250 22.70 3.30 22.35
C ILE A 250 24.16 3.41 21.93
N ALA A 251 24.57 2.50 21.06
CA ALA A 251 25.88 2.44 20.43
C ALA A 251 25.80 2.91 18.98
N CYS A 252 26.92 2.89 18.24
CA CYS A 252 26.92 3.22 16.81
C CYS A 252 25.94 2.34 16.02
N ARG A 253 25.80 1.05 16.36
CA ARG A 253 24.91 0.11 15.67
C ARG A 253 23.44 0.37 15.97
N SER A 254 23.04 0.26 17.24
CA SER A 254 21.66 0.50 17.67
C SER A 254 21.20 1.94 17.35
N GLY A 255 22.09 2.93 17.46
CA GLY A 255 21.84 4.30 17.02
C GLY A 255 21.64 4.44 15.51
N SER A 256 22.42 3.71 14.69
CA SER A 256 22.24 3.71 13.24
C SER A 256 20.88 3.12 12.81
N TYR A 257 20.44 2.05 13.47
CA TYR A 257 19.12 1.45 13.25
C TYR A 257 17.99 2.37 13.71
N LEU A 258 18.17 3.08 14.82
CA LEU A 258 17.22 4.08 15.30
C LEU A 258 17.08 5.24 14.31
N ILE A 259 18.20 5.77 13.81
CA ILE A 259 18.20 6.82 12.77
C ILE A 259 17.45 6.33 11.52
N TYR A 260 17.74 5.11 11.07
CA TYR A 260 17.04 4.51 9.94
C TYR A 260 15.52 4.43 10.15
N GLY A 261 15.06 3.99 11.32
CA GLY A 261 13.63 3.89 11.65
C GLY A 261 12.93 5.25 11.71
N ILE A 262 13.58 6.25 12.32
CA ILE A 262 13.06 7.62 12.40
C ILE A 262 12.95 8.22 11.00
N ILE A 263 14.02 8.17 10.20
CA ILE A 263 14.02 8.73 8.85
C ILE A 263 13.00 8.00 7.95
N SER A 264 12.88 6.67 8.06
CA SER A 264 11.85 5.91 7.33
C SER A 264 10.44 6.39 7.65
N THR A 265 10.16 6.65 8.93
CA THR A 265 8.85 7.16 9.38
C THR A 265 8.60 8.58 8.86
N LEU A 266 9.61 9.46 8.90
CA LEU A 266 9.53 10.82 8.36
C LEU A 266 9.30 10.82 6.85
N VAL A 267 10.00 9.96 6.10
CA VAL A 267 9.80 9.78 4.65
C VAL A 267 8.35 9.39 4.36
N TRP A 268 7.81 8.42 5.10
CA TRP A 268 6.42 8.00 4.94
C TRP A 268 5.43 9.15 5.18
N ILE A 269 5.60 9.91 6.27
CA ILE A 269 4.76 11.08 6.57
C ILE A 269 4.82 12.09 5.42
N ILE A 270 6.02 12.45 4.96
CA ILE A 270 6.24 13.42 3.88
C ILE A 270 5.53 12.98 2.58
N LEU A 271 5.66 11.69 2.21
CA LEU A 271 5.06 11.15 0.99
C LEU A 271 3.52 11.07 1.10
N VAL A 272 2.98 10.62 2.23
CA VAL A 272 1.53 10.62 2.46
C VAL A 272 0.96 12.03 2.43
N THR A 273 1.59 12.99 3.11
CA THR A 273 1.17 14.40 3.07
C THR A 273 1.22 14.96 1.65
N SER A 274 2.25 14.62 0.87
CA SER A 274 2.31 14.96 -0.55
C SER A 274 1.11 14.41 -1.34
N SER A 275 0.73 13.15 -1.11
CA SER A 275 -0.43 12.51 -1.77
C SER A 275 -1.74 13.21 -1.42
N VAL A 276 -1.95 13.52 -0.14
CA VAL A 276 -3.11 14.28 0.36
C VAL A 276 -3.20 15.66 -0.28
N LEU A 277 -2.07 16.39 -0.37
CA LEU A 277 -2.01 17.70 -1.02
C LEU A 277 -2.23 17.63 -2.53
N ALA A 278 -1.69 16.60 -3.19
CA ALA A 278 -1.89 16.36 -4.61
C ALA A 278 -3.38 16.09 -4.91
N HIS A 279 -4.00 15.21 -4.12
CA HIS A 279 -5.44 14.93 -4.20
C HIS A 279 -6.27 16.21 -3.99
N TYR A 280 -5.96 16.96 -2.93
CA TYR A 280 -6.59 18.25 -2.66
C TYR A 280 -6.46 19.22 -3.84
N SER A 281 -5.26 19.36 -4.42
CA SER A 281 -5.02 20.28 -5.54
C SER A 281 -5.80 19.94 -6.81
N THR A 282 -6.09 18.65 -7.04
CA THR A 282 -6.80 18.18 -8.24
C THR A 282 -8.31 18.05 -8.07
N PHE A 283 -8.80 18.10 -6.83
CA PHE A 283 -10.24 18.10 -6.56
C PHE A 283 -10.82 19.50 -6.80
N THR A 284 -11.44 19.71 -7.95
CA THR A 284 -12.11 20.95 -8.35
C THR A 284 -13.61 20.85 -8.16
N LEU A 285 -14.20 21.77 -7.38
CA LEU A 285 -15.66 21.98 -7.37
C LEU A 285 -16.09 22.53 -8.74
N SER A 286 -16.91 21.79 -9.47
CA SER A 286 -17.57 22.29 -10.67
C SER A 286 -18.78 23.11 -10.25
N PHE A 287 -18.65 24.44 -10.20
CA PHE A 287 -19.81 25.32 -10.10
C PHE A 287 -20.10 25.88 -11.51
N LYS A 288 -21.26 25.54 -12.07
CA LYS A 288 -21.68 25.91 -13.44
C LYS A 288 -20.66 25.53 -14.54
N GLY A 289 -20.00 24.37 -14.42
CA GLY A 289 -19.12 23.86 -15.48
C GLY A 289 -17.79 24.60 -15.65
N ARG A 290 -17.45 25.56 -14.77
CA ARG A 290 -16.15 26.25 -14.77
C ARG A 290 -15.27 25.73 -13.63
N TYR A 291 -14.09 25.24 -14.00
CA TYR A 291 -13.05 24.83 -13.05
C TYR A 291 -12.45 26.07 -12.39
N MET A 292 -12.75 26.30 -11.10
CA MET A 292 -12.15 27.39 -10.34
C MET A 292 -10.91 26.88 -9.59
N HIS A 293 -9.73 27.16 -10.12
CA HIS A 293 -8.48 26.99 -9.39
C HIS A 293 -8.27 28.17 -8.45
N THR A 294 -8.39 27.94 -7.14
CA THR A 294 -8.04 28.94 -6.14
C THR A 294 -6.52 28.99 -5.96
N LYS A 295 -5.99 30.14 -5.49
CA LYS A 295 -4.57 30.26 -5.11
C LYS A 295 -4.12 29.15 -4.14
N THR A 296 -5.01 28.73 -3.24
CA THR A 296 -4.77 27.64 -2.27
C THR A 296 -4.61 26.28 -2.95
N THR A 297 -5.40 25.94 -3.97
CA THR A 297 -5.24 24.68 -4.72
C THR A 297 -3.93 24.64 -5.51
N ARG A 298 -3.51 25.78 -6.07
CA ARG A 298 -2.24 25.91 -6.77
C ARG A 298 -1.05 25.75 -5.82
N LEU A 299 -1.09 26.41 -4.65
CA LEU A 299 -0.05 26.27 -3.63
C LEU A 299 0.05 24.83 -3.13
N ALA A 300 -1.08 24.17 -2.85
CA ALA A 300 -1.11 22.76 -2.47
C ALA A 300 -0.48 21.86 -3.54
N GLY A 301 -0.76 22.12 -4.83
CA GLY A 301 -0.14 21.41 -5.94
C GLY A 301 1.39 21.56 -5.96
N ILE A 302 1.90 22.79 -5.82
CA ILE A 302 3.35 23.06 -5.76
C ILE A 302 3.99 22.38 -4.56
N LEU A 303 3.41 22.55 -3.37
CA LEU A 303 3.91 21.95 -2.13
C LEU A 303 3.92 20.42 -2.23
N SER A 304 2.90 19.82 -2.85
CA SER A 304 2.85 18.37 -3.07
C SER A 304 4.05 17.88 -3.89
N ILE A 305 4.45 18.61 -4.93
CA ILE A 305 5.60 18.26 -5.78
C ILE A 305 6.92 18.39 -4.99
N ILE A 306 7.08 19.47 -4.22
CA ILE A 306 8.28 19.70 -3.41
C ILE A 306 8.46 18.59 -2.36
N LEU A 307 7.43 18.34 -1.55
CA LEU A 307 7.45 17.31 -0.52
C LEU A 307 7.74 15.93 -1.11
N ARG A 308 7.16 15.63 -2.28
CA ARG A 308 7.42 14.37 -2.97
C ARG A 308 8.88 14.19 -3.35
N ARG A 309 9.48 15.21 -3.95
CA ARG A 309 10.89 15.17 -4.37
C ARG A 309 11.80 15.04 -3.14
N LEU A 310 11.54 15.83 -2.10
CA LEU A 310 12.28 15.76 -0.84
C LEU A 310 12.16 14.38 -0.20
N GLY A 311 10.94 13.83 -0.10
CA GLY A 311 10.68 12.51 0.47
C GLY A 311 11.44 11.40 -0.26
N LYS A 312 11.50 11.44 -1.61
CA LYS A 312 12.27 10.47 -2.41
C LYS A 312 13.78 10.60 -2.24
N VAL A 313 14.29 11.83 -2.18
CA VAL A 313 15.72 12.07 -1.93
C VAL A 313 16.09 11.54 -0.55
N LEU A 314 15.31 11.88 0.47
CA LEU A 314 15.53 11.40 1.84
C LEU A 314 15.40 9.87 1.93
N ALA A 315 14.45 9.25 1.24
CA ALA A 315 14.32 7.80 1.15
C ALA A 315 15.58 7.15 0.53
N SER A 316 16.12 7.77 -0.53
CA SER A 316 17.32 7.27 -1.21
C SER A 316 18.55 7.37 -0.30
N LEU A 317 18.71 8.50 0.40
CA LEU A 317 19.78 8.67 1.39
C LEU A 317 19.63 7.68 2.55
N ASN A 318 18.42 7.41 3.02
CA ASN A 318 18.17 6.44 4.08
C ASN A 318 18.43 4.99 3.65
N ALA A 319 18.15 4.66 2.39
CA ALA A 319 18.50 3.37 1.81
C ALA A 319 20.01 3.19 1.70
N ILE A 320 20.74 4.22 1.25
CA ILE A 320 22.21 4.21 1.24
C ILE A 320 22.75 4.06 2.66
N TRP A 321 22.19 4.79 3.63
CA TRP A 321 22.58 4.71 5.03
C TRP A 321 22.50 3.28 5.57
N ILE A 322 21.35 2.62 5.41
CA ILE A 322 21.21 1.26 5.97
C ILE A 322 22.12 0.24 5.28
N VAL A 323 22.37 0.38 3.97
CA VAL A 323 23.34 -0.46 3.26
C VAL A 323 24.76 -0.24 3.77
N LEU A 324 25.17 1.02 3.97
CA LEU A 324 26.49 1.34 4.53
C LEU A 324 26.64 0.81 5.95
N VAL A 325 25.59 0.90 6.78
CA VAL A 325 25.59 0.32 8.13
C VAL A 325 25.83 -1.19 8.09
N CYS A 326 25.23 -1.90 7.12
CA CYS A 326 25.46 -3.33 6.96
C CYS A 326 26.89 -3.62 6.52
N LEU A 327 27.44 -2.87 5.57
CA LEU A 327 28.83 -3.01 5.14
C LEU A 327 29.81 -2.72 6.30
N PHE A 328 29.53 -1.71 7.11
CA PHE A 328 30.32 -1.37 8.30
C PHE A 328 30.23 -2.44 9.38
N GLN A 329 29.09 -3.11 9.54
CA GLN A 329 28.96 -4.22 10.46
C GLN A 329 29.77 -5.44 10.01
N PHE A 330 29.65 -5.84 8.75
CA PHE A 330 30.42 -6.99 8.22
C PHE A 330 31.92 -6.69 8.05
N GLY A 331 32.28 -5.42 7.87
CA GLY A 331 33.67 -4.97 7.80
C GLY A 331 34.30 -4.65 9.16
N SER A 332 33.65 -5.01 10.28
CA SER A 332 34.14 -4.72 11.65
C SER A 332 34.44 -3.24 11.91
N PHE A 333 33.84 -2.31 11.15
CA PHE A 333 34.06 -0.87 11.33
C PHE A 333 33.57 -0.39 12.69
N PHE A 334 32.50 -1.02 13.20
CA PHE A 334 31.94 -0.73 14.52
C PHE A 334 32.73 -1.36 15.68
N ASP A 335 33.72 -2.22 15.42
CA ASP A 335 34.55 -2.88 16.45
C ASP A 335 35.67 -1.94 16.90
N ARG A 336 35.27 -0.76 17.37
CA ARG A 336 36.14 0.31 17.86
C ARG A 336 35.70 0.69 19.25
N CYS A 337 36.65 1.02 20.11
CA CYS A 337 36.37 1.43 21.49
C CYS A 337 35.26 2.50 21.61
N TRP A 338 35.20 3.46 20.67
CA TRP A 338 34.13 4.47 20.67
C TRP A 338 32.72 3.88 20.50
N CYS A 339 32.57 2.93 19.58
CA CYS A 339 31.29 2.30 19.30
C CYS A 339 30.96 1.21 20.32
N ASP A 340 31.94 0.39 20.69
CA ASP A 340 31.80 -0.70 21.66
C ASP A 340 31.65 -0.22 23.10
N SER A 341 31.99 1.03 23.43
CA SER A 341 31.77 1.59 24.79
C SER A 341 30.43 2.31 24.95
N SER A 342 29.56 2.25 23.94
CA SER A 342 28.26 2.95 23.94
C SER A 342 28.37 4.43 24.36
N VAL A 343 29.36 5.14 23.82
CA VAL A 343 29.68 6.53 24.21
C VAL A 343 28.49 7.47 24.00
N LEU A 344 27.63 7.20 23.02
CA LEU A 344 26.43 7.99 22.77
C LEU A 344 25.42 7.95 23.92
N TYR A 345 25.40 6.86 24.70
CA TYR A 345 24.50 6.69 25.84
C TYR A 345 25.16 7.10 27.17
N TRP A 346 26.38 6.64 27.43
CA TRP A 346 27.08 6.90 28.70
C TRP A 346 27.80 8.25 28.74
N GLY A 347 28.06 8.86 27.58
CA GLY A 347 28.89 10.04 27.43
C GLY A 347 30.38 9.75 27.55
N VAL A 348 31.22 10.67 27.05
CA VAL A 348 32.68 10.49 26.94
C VAL A 348 33.36 10.17 28.28
N LYS A 349 32.81 10.65 29.40
CA LYS A 349 33.40 10.48 30.74
C LYS A 349 33.07 9.16 31.43
N ASN A 350 31.92 8.55 31.11
CA ASN A 350 31.43 7.36 31.81
C ASN A 350 31.35 6.13 30.91
N ALA A 351 31.70 6.27 29.63
CA ALA A 351 31.79 5.15 28.71
C ALA A 351 32.88 4.18 29.15
N TYR A 352 32.58 2.89 29.08
CA TYR A 352 33.49 1.81 29.44
C TYR A 352 33.42 0.73 28.36
N ASN A 353 34.50 0.00 28.16
CA ASN A 353 34.53 -1.16 27.28
C ASN A 353 34.62 -2.45 28.10
N VAL A 354 33.97 -3.51 27.64
CA VAL A 354 34.07 -4.85 28.26
C VAL A 354 35.08 -5.65 27.44
N ILE A 355 36.21 -6.00 28.06
CA ILE A 355 37.30 -6.75 27.40
C ILE A 355 37.06 -8.26 27.54
N ASP A 356 36.72 -8.71 28.75
CA ASP A 356 36.35 -10.09 29.04
C ASP A 356 34.85 -10.16 29.34
N VAL A 357 34.10 -10.85 28.46
CA VAL A 357 32.67 -11.09 28.69
C VAL A 357 32.53 -12.32 29.57
N ALA A 358 32.01 -12.12 30.78
CA ALA A 358 31.73 -13.21 31.69
C ALA A 358 30.64 -14.17 31.10
N PRO A 359 30.71 -15.48 31.36
CA PRO A 359 29.78 -16.46 30.78
C PRO A 359 28.30 -16.20 31.08
N ASP A 360 28.00 -15.62 32.24
CA ASP A 360 26.66 -15.18 32.65
C ASP A 360 26.17 -13.99 31.81
N ALA A 361 27.06 -13.06 31.45
CA ALA A 361 26.75 -11.95 30.56
C ALA A 361 26.45 -12.43 29.14
N VAL A 362 27.13 -13.49 28.66
CA VAL A 362 26.80 -14.16 27.39
C VAL A 362 25.41 -14.80 27.47
N ALA A 363 25.13 -15.57 28.53
CA ALA A 363 23.83 -16.20 28.72
C ALA A 363 22.67 -15.17 28.79
N ALA A 364 22.93 -13.99 29.35
CA ALA A 364 21.95 -12.90 29.42
C ALA A 364 21.57 -12.31 28.05
N LEU A 365 22.37 -12.53 26.99
CA LEU A 365 22.07 -12.06 25.63
C LEU A 365 21.01 -12.91 24.93
N ASN A 366 20.79 -14.15 25.39
CA ASN A 366 19.79 -15.04 24.83
C ASN A 366 18.37 -14.47 24.94
N ALA A 367 18.03 -13.84 26.07
CA ALA A 367 16.69 -13.30 26.29
C ALA A 367 16.35 -12.12 25.35
N PRO A 368 17.18 -11.07 25.25
CA PRO A 368 17.00 -10.01 24.24
C PRO A 368 16.94 -10.57 22.82
N TRP A 369 17.76 -11.56 22.52
CA TRP A 369 17.79 -12.12 21.18
C TRP A 369 16.54 -12.94 20.83
N ILE A 370 16.08 -13.82 21.72
CA ILE A 370 14.78 -14.50 21.62
C ILE A 370 13.66 -13.46 21.45
N GLY A 371 13.68 -12.41 22.26
CA GLY A 371 12.72 -11.31 22.17
C GLY A 371 12.74 -10.61 20.81
N GLY A 372 13.93 -10.34 20.28
CA GLY A 372 14.11 -9.74 18.96
C GLY A 372 13.57 -10.62 17.83
N VAL A 373 13.91 -11.92 17.82
CA VAL A 373 13.41 -12.87 16.82
C VAL A 373 11.90 -13.01 16.90
N ALA A 374 11.35 -13.16 18.11
CA ALA A 374 9.92 -13.27 18.34
C ALA A 374 9.17 -12.01 17.89
N LEU A 375 9.70 -10.82 18.18
CA LEU A 375 9.11 -9.54 17.78
C LEU A 375 9.13 -9.38 16.25
N ALA A 376 10.29 -9.55 15.60
CA ALA A 376 10.42 -9.38 14.16
C ALA A 376 9.54 -10.39 13.40
N SER A 377 9.63 -11.68 13.76
CA SER A 377 8.88 -12.76 13.12
C SER A 377 7.38 -12.63 13.40
N GLY A 378 7.00 -12.31 14.64
CA GLY A 378 5.61 -12.11 15.03
C GLY A 378 4.94 -10.97 14.25
N CYS A 379 5.61 -9.81 14.11
CA CYS A 379 5.12 -8.70 13.31
C CYS A 379 5.01 -9.06 11.82
N ALA A 380 5.97 -9.82 11.27
CA ALA A 380 5.93 -10.28 9.88
C ALA A 380 4.77 -11.26 9.63
N ILE A 381 4.57 -12.24 10.51
CA ILE A 381 3.46 -13.21 10.43
C ILE A 381 2.12 -12.50 10.59
N PHE A 382 2.01 -11.59 11.56
CA PHE A 382 0.80 -10.80 11.76
C PHE A 382 0.44 -9.98 10.51
N PHE A 383 1.40 -9.29 9.90
CA PHE A 383 1.18 -8.55 8.66
C PHE A 383 0.70 -9.46 7.53
N MET A 384 1.32 -10.62 7.36
CA MET A 384 0.92 -11.61 6.36
C MET A 384 -0.50 -12.14 6.60
N GLY A 385 -0.83 -12.48 7.85
CA GLY A 385 -2.18 -12.90 8.21
C GLY A 385 -3.22 -11.83 7.90
N PHE A 386 -2.93 -10.57 8.26
CA PHE A 386 -3.78 -9.42 7.96
C PHE A 386 -4.02 -9.25 6.46
N VAL A 387 -2.97 -9.34 5.63
CA VAL A 387 -3.10 -9.26 4.17
C VAL A 387 -3.95 -10.39 3.62
N ASN A 388 -3.71 -11.65 4.03
CA ASN A 388 -4.46 -12.80 3.54
C ASN A 388 -5.96 -12.72 3.89
N VAL A 389 -6.32 -12.19 5.06
CA VAL A 389 -7.73 -11.98 5.46
C VAL A 389 -8.43 -10.93 4.59
N LEU A 390 -7.71 -9.92 4.10
CA LEU A 390 -8.30 -8.80 3.34
C LEU A 390 -8.26 -8.95 1.82
N ILE A 391 -7.54 -9.92 1.27
CA ILE A 391 -7.47 -10.13 -0.19
C ILE A 391 -8.80 -10.62 -0.76
N ASN A 392 -9.50 -11.53 -0.07
CA ASN A 392 -10.77 -12.10 -0.49
C ASN A 392 -11.83 -11.88 0.59
N PRO A 393 -12.34 -10.65 0.77
CA PRO A 393 -13.43 -10.44 1.70
C PRO A 393 -14.64 -11.27 1.26
N ALA A 394 -15.29 -11.95 2.22
CA ALA A 394 -16.57 -12.60 1.96
C ALA A 394 -17.54 -11.55 1.38
N LEU A 395 -18.18 -11.87 0.26
CA LEU A 395 -19.23 -11.03 -0.28
C LEU A 395 -20.38 -11.01 0.75
N PRO A 396 -20.99 -9.85 1.02
CA PRO A 396 -22.21 -9.82 1.82
C PRO A 396 -23.29 -10.66 1.12
N ASP A 397 -23.97 -11.50 1.90
CA ASP A 397 -25.05 -12.39 1.45
C ASP A 397 -26.22 -11.63 0.81
#